data_AF-D1B344-F1
#
_entry.id   AF-D1B344-F1
#
_cell.length_a   1.000
_cell.length_b   1.000
_cell.length_c   1.000
_cell.angle_alpha   90.00
_cell.angle_beta   90.00
_cell.angle_gamma   90.00
#
_symmetry.space_group_name_H-M   'P 1'
#
loop_
_entity.id
_entity.type
_entity.pdbx_description
1 polymer ?
#
loop_
_entity_poly.entity_id
_entity_poly.type
_entity_poly.pdbx_seq_one_letter_code
_entity_poly.pdbx_strand_id
1 'polypeptide(L)'
;MANRYNPSSIAPIKNKTIFLDTNVLIYLFGNGTPTNANWEDQYARLYTSLNNQDNRFVVDFVVIAEFVNRAIRFEYDNYLLEKHLTKNELSYKKYRDLPEGQEALKDIYLIVKNDVLATFEVVERSFSKSDLLMMCHVDSLDFLDKAIVKICEENDLILLTNDKDYKHSQIDILSCNRAIC
;
A
#
# COMPACT_ATOMS: atom_id res chain seq x y z
N MET A 1 -17.77 -2.12 -17.40
CA MET A 1 -17.54 -0.85 -16.69
C MET A 1 -16.89 -1.21 -15.37
N ALA A 2 -15.82 -0.52 -15.01
CA ALA A 2 -15.15 -0.73 -13.74
C ALA A 2 -16.01 -0.26 -12.57
N ASN A 3 -16.07 -1.05 -11.51
CA ASN A 3 -16.85 -0.75 -10.31
C ASN A 3 -16.07 0.16 -9.36
N ARG A 4 -16.80 0.96 -8.58
CA ARG A 4 -16.28 1.78 -7.49
C ARG A 4 -17.04 1.42 -6.23
N TYR A 5 -16.32 0.83 -5.28
CA TYR A 5 -16.86 0.41 -4.02
C TYR A 5 -16.37 1.33 -2.90
N ASN A 6 -17.25 1.60 -1.95
CA ASN A 6 -16.93 2.23 -0.68
C ASN A 6 -17.33 1.28 0.46
N PRO A 7 -17.00 1.58 1.73
CA PRO A 7 -17.31 0.70 2.85
C PRO A 7 -18.78 0.31 2.99
N SER A 8 -19.71 1.16 2.50
CA SER A 8 -21.14 0.90 2.55
C SER A 8 -21.64 -0.01 1.42
N SER A 9 -20.81 -0.31 0.42
CA SER A 9 -21.19 -1.04 -0.79
C SER A 9 -20.37 -2.32 -1.02
N ILE A 10 -19.85 -2.94 0.05
CA ILE A 10 -19.00 -4.14 -0.03
C ILE A 10 -19.78 -5.46 -0.17
N ALA A 11 -21.12 -5.43 -0.19
CA ALA A 11 -21.94 -6.64 -0.32
C ALA A 11 -21.60 -7.50 -1.56
N PRO A 12 -21.27 -6.92 -2.75
CA PRO A 12 -20.84 -7.71 -3.90
C PRO A 12 -19.40 -8.26 -3.80
N ILE A 13 -18.61 -7.79 -2.82
CA ILE A 13 -17.20 -8.16 -2.62
C ILE A 13 -17.14 -9.35 -1.66
N LYS A 14 -17.68 -10.49 -2.11
CA LYS A 14 -17.60 -11.76 -1.37
C LYS A 14 -16.85 -12.79 -2.21
N ASN A 15 -15.95 -13.55 -1.59
CA ASN A 15 -15.10 -14.53 -2.26
C ASN A 15 -14.29 -13.92 -3.42
N LYS A 16 -13.93 -12.63 -3.30
CA LYS A 16 -13.13 -11.91 -4.28
C LYS A 16 -11.66 -11.85 -3.86
N THR A 17 -10.81 -11.49 -4.80
CA THR A 17 -9.38 -11.28 -4.55
C THR A 17 -9.11 -9.78 -4.57
N ILE A 18 -8.53 -9.28 -3.48
CA ILE A 18 -8.35 -7.86 -3.22
C ILE A 18 -6.86 -7.56 -3.19
N PHE A 19 -6.41 -6.72 -4.12
CA PHE A 19 -5.03 -6.24 -4.18
C PHE A 19 -4.86 -5.03 -3.28
N LEU A 20 -3.91 -5.08 -2.34
CA LEU A 20 -3.65 -3.94 -1.46
C LEU A 20 -2.56 -3.06 -2.03
N ASP A 21 -2.87 -1.77 -2.09
CA ASP A 21 -1.90 -0.72 -2.34
C ASP A 21 -1.03 -0.45 -1.09
N THR A 22 0.17 0.08 -1.31
CA THR A 22 1.15 0.44 -0.28
C THR A 22 0.55 1.39 0.76
N ASN A 23 -0.22 2.40 0.35
CA ASN A 23 -0.79 3.36 1.30
C ASN A 23 -1.76 2.69 2.29
N VAL A 24 -2.49 1.66 1.87
CA VAL A 24 -3.38 0.90 2.74
C VAL A 24 -2.59 0.00 3.68
N LEU A 25 -1.52 -0.66 3.19
CA LEU A 25 -0.61 -1.41 4.07
C LEU A 25 -0.01 -0.54 5.17
N ILE A 26 0.37 0.70 4.84
CA ILE A 26 0.85 1.67 5.84
C ILE A 26 -0.24 1.99 6.87
N TYR A 27 -1.50 2.16 6.47
CA TYR A 27 -2.58 2.39 7.43
C TYR A 27 -2.90 1.18 8.32
N LEU A 28 -2.68 -0.03 7.83
CA LEU A 28 -2.93 -1.25 8.59
C LEU A 28 -1.77 -1.64 9.51
N PHE A 29 -0.53 -1.39 9.08
CA PHE A 29 0.67 -1.97 9.70
C PHE A 29 1.80 -0.97 9.97
N GLY A 30 1.69 0.28 9.54
CA GLY A 30 2.78 1.26 9.54
C GLY A 30 3.07 1.94 10.89
N ASN A 31 2.77 1.30 12.03
CA ASN A 31 2.97 1.76 13.42
C ASN A 31 3.63 3.15 13.58
N GLY A 32 2.90 4.14 14.09
CA GLY A 32 3.47 5.46 14.40
C GLY A 32 3.45 6.46 13.24
N THR A 33 2.76 6.16 12.13
CA THR A 33 2.41 7.17 11.12
C THR A 33 1.33 8.12 11.65
N PRO A 34 1.57 9.42 11.82
CA PRO A 34 0.47 10.34 12.07
C PRO A 34 -0.39 10.49 10.81
N THR A 35 -1.61 9.95 10.81
CA THR A 35 -2.58 10.21 9.75
C THR A 35 -3.60 11.25 10.19
N ASN A 36 -3.65 12.39 9.47
CA ASN A 36 -4.51 13.53 9.82
C ASN A 36 -6.02 13.28 9.64
N ALA A 37 -6.43 12.11 9.15
CA ALA A 37 -7.79 11.84 8.68
C ALA A 37 -8.39 10.51 9.19
N ASN A 38 -7.80 9.94 10.25
CA ASN A 38 -8.23 8.68 10.83
C ASN A 38 -8.37 7.55 9.79
N TRP A 39 -7.41 7.48 8.86
CA TRP A 39 -7.43 6.47 7.80
C TRP A 39 -7.20 5.07 8.37
N GLU A 40 -6.35 4.96 9.39
CA GLU A 40 -6.05 3.72 10.10
C GLU A 40 -7.33 3.04 10.61
N ASP A 41 -8.16 3.74 11.39
CA ASP A 41 -9.43 3.17 11.88
C ASP A 41 -10.39 2.79 10.74
N GLN A 42 -10.46 3.62 9.69
CA GLN A 42 -11.37 3.39 8.57
C GLN A 42 -10.96 2.14 7.79
N TYR A 43 -9.68 2.01 7.45
CA TYR A 43 -9.16 0.85 6.73
C TYR A 43 -9.09 -0.39 7.62
N ALA A 44 -8.83 -0.29 8.93
CA ALA A 44 -8.90 -1.43 9.84
C ALA A 44 -10.32 -2.02 9.94
N ARG A 45 -11.34 -1.16 10.04
CA ARG A 45 -12.77 -1.59 10.03
C ARG A 45 -13.16 -2.20 8.69
N LEU A 46 -12.73 -1.58 7.59
CA LEU A 46 -12.99 -2.10 6.25
C LEU A 46 -12.32 -3.46 6.06
N TYR A 47 -11.04 -3.58 6.40
CA TYR A 47 -10.28 -4.83 6.33
C TYR A 47 -10.94 -5.95 7.14
N THR A 48 -11.36 -5.66 8.38
CA THR A 48 -12.10 -6.62 9.21
C THR A 48 -13.39 -7.08 8.52
N SER A 49 -14.12 -6.16 7.90
CA SER A 49 -15.38 -6.46 7.21
C SER A 49 -15.16 -7.34 5.98
N LEU A 50 -14.11 -7.06 5.20
CA LEU A 50 -13.72 -7.83 4.02
C LEU A 50 -13.21 -9.22 4.39
N ASN A 51 -12.45 -9.33 5.49
CA ASN A 51 -11.92 -10.61 5.98
C ASN A 51 -13.05 -11.56 6.42
N ASN A 52 -14.17 -11.02 6.90
CA ASN A 52 -15.36 -11.81 7.25
C ASN A 52 -16.18 -12.28 6.04
N GLN A 53 -15.77 -11.94 4.81
CA GLN A 53 -16.46 -12.30 3.56
C GLN A 53 -15.71 -13.35 2.73
N ASP A 54 -14.80 -14.10 3.36
CA ASP A 54 -13.96 -15.12 2.72
C ASP A 54 -13.18 -14.58 1.49
N ASN A 55 -12.84 -13.29 1.53
CA ASN A 55 -12.02 -12.66 0.50
C ASN A 55 -10.55 -13.06 0.69
N ARG A 56 -9.83 -13.13 -0.43
CA ARG A 56 -8.38 -13.32 -0.43
C ARG A 56 -7.70 -11.98 -0.60
N PHE A 57 -6.64 -11.75 0.16
CA PHE A 57 -5.85 -10.53 0.05
C PHE A 57 -4.53 -10.83 -0.63
N VAL A 58 -4.16 -9.98 -1.58
CA VAL A 58 -2.92 -10.12 -2.35
C VAL A 58 -2.13 -8.83 -2.35
N VAL A 59 -0.82 -8.98 -2.46
CA VAL A 59 0.16 -7.90 -2.67
C VAL A 59 1.18 -8.37 -3.70
N ASP A 60 1.95 -7.46 -4.29
CA ASP A 60 3.12 -7.81 -5.10
C ASP A 60 4.42 -7.37 -4.43
N PHE A 61 5.54 -7.82 -4.99
CA PHE A 61 6.87 -7.46 -4.47
C PHE A 61 7.11 -5.94 -4.47
N VAL A 62 6.62 -5.21 -5.48
CA VAL A 62 6.81 -3.76 -5.58
C VAL A 62 6.10 -3.06 -4.43
N VAL A 63 4.84 -3.42 -4.13
CA VAL A 63 4.09 -2.89 -2.98
C VAL A 63 4.82 -3.17 -1.67
N ILE A 64 5.34 -4.39 -1.47
CA ILE A 64 6.12 -4.70 -0.24
C ILE A 64 7.39 -3.85 -0.16
N ALA A 65 8.12 -3.71 -1.26
CA ALA A 65 9.34 -2.91 -1.30
C ALA A 65 9.06 -1.44 -1.02
N GLU A 66 7.96 -0.89 -1.55
CA GLU A 66 7.55 0.48 -1.28
C GLU A 66 7.11 0.64 0.18
N PHE A 67 6.34 -0.31 0.73
CA PHE A 67 5.95 -0.33 2.15
C PHE A 67 7.17 -0.25 3.06
N VAL A 68 8.17 -1.13 2.87
CA VAL A 68 9.40 -1.13 3.67
C VAL A 68 10.11 0.22 3.58
N ASN A 69 10.30 0.73 2.36
CA ASN A 69 11.00 1.99 2.12
C ASN A 69 10.27 3.19 2.73
N ARG A 70 8.93 3.17 2.74
CA ARG A 70 8.11 4.23 3.28
C ARG A 70 8.03 4.16 4.80
N ALA A 71 7.86 2.97 5.36
CA ALA A 71 7.85 2.74 6.81
C ALA A 71 9.15 3.23 7.48
N ILE A 72 10.33 2.86 6.95
CA ILE A 72 11.60 3.30 7.53
C ILE A 72 11.84 4.82 7.38
N ARG A 73 11.19 5.46 6.41
CA ARG A 73 11.22 6.93 6.26
C ARG A 73 10.39 7.61 7.34
N PHE A 74 9.26 7.02 7.72
CA PHE A 74 8.48 7.50 8.86
C PHE A 74 9.23 7.32 10.17
N GLU A 75 9.87 6.17 10.40
CA GLU A 75 10.70 5.95 11.59
C GLU A 75 11.86 6.96 11.69
N TYR A 76 12.49 7.29 10.57
CA TYR A 76 13.48 8.35 10.53
C TYR A 76 12.89 9.72 10.87
N ASP A 77 11.75 10.09 10.30
CA ASP A 77 11.10 11.38 10.59
C ASP A 77 10.64 11.45 12.06
N ASN A 78 10.11 10.36 12.62
CA ASN A 78 9.74 10.23 14.03
C ASN A 78 10.97 10.36 14.96
N TYR A 79 12.08 9.70 14.61
CA TYR A 79 13.33 9.80 15.35
C TYR A 79 13.88 11.24 15.37
N LEU A 80 13.83 11.95 14.22
CA LEU A 80 14.23 13.34 14.16
C LEU A 80 13.36 14.21 15.08
N LEU A 81 12.04 14.00 15.08
CA LEU A 81 11.12 14.73 15.95
C LEU A 81 11.40 14.46 17.44
N GLU A 82 11.58 13.19 17.82
CA GLU A 82 11.87 12.78 19.20
C GLU A 82 13.20 13.34 19.71
N LYS A 83 14.23 13.35 18.85
CA LYS A 83 15.57 13.87 19.21
C LYS A 83 15.73 15.37 18.98
N HIS A 84 14.67 16.06 18.53
CA HIS A 84 14.71 17.48 18.15
C HIS A 84 15.80 17.80 17.12
N LEU A 85 16.03 16.89 16.17
CA LEU A 85 16.99 17.01 15.09
C LEU A 85 16.30 17.42 13.78
N THR A 86 17.08 18.01 12.88
CA THR A 86 16.67 18.31 11.50
C THR A 86 17.33 17.34 10.51
N LYS A 87 16.77 17.26 9.29
CA LYS A 87 17.33 16.45 8.20
C LYS A 87 18.74 16.88 7.78
N ASN A 88 19.16 18.10 8.13
CA ASN A 88 20.52 18.61 7.87
C ASN A 88 21.53 18.10 8.91
N GLU A 89 21.09 17.88 10.15
CA GLU A 89 21.94 17.42 11.25
C GLU A 89 22.17 15.91 11.19
N LEU A 90 21.11 15.16 10.87
CA LEU A 90 21.19 13.72 10.66
C LEU A 90 20.49 13.36 9.37
N SER A 91 21.25 12.96 8.35
CA SER A 91 20.67 12.47 7.09
C SER A 91 20.08 11.07 7.24
N TYR A 92 19.05 10.75 6.45
CA TYR A 92 18.46 9.41 6.39
C TYR A 92 19.47 8.28 6.19
N LYS A 93 20.46 8.47 5.31
CA LYS A 93 21.48 7.44 5.06
C LYS A 93 22.28 7.13 6.33
N LYS A 94 22.70 8.16 7.06
CA LYS A 94 23.38 8.02 8.36
C LYS A 94 22.47 7.39 9.41
N TYR A 95 21.20 7.80 9.49
CA TYR A 95 20.24 7.21 10.43
C TYR A 95 20.10 5.70 10.22
N ARG A 96 20.01 5.23 8.96
CA ARG A 96 19.94 3.79 8.69
C ARG A 96 21.16 3.03 9.20
N ASP A 97 22.32 3.67 9.29
CA ASP A 97 23.54 3.01 9.77
C ASP A 97 23.65 3.06 11.32
N LEU A 98 22.77 3.80 12.01
CA LEU A 98 22.69 3.85 13.48
C LEU A 98 21.99 2.60 14.05
N PRO A 99 22.30 2.22 15.31
CA PRO A 99 21.60 1.14 16.00
C PRO A 99 20.07 1.29 15.96
N GLU A 100 19.55 2.49 16.19
CA GLU A 100 18.11 2.78 16.20
C GLU A 100 17.48 2.59 14.82
N GLY A 101 18.16 3.02 13.74
CA GLY A 101 17.67 2.81 12.37
C GLY A 101 17.73 1.35 11.94
N GLN A 102 18.73 0.60 12.41
CA GLN A 102 18.80 -0.85 12.18
C GLN A 102 17.72 -1.60 12.93
N GLU A 103 17.42 -1.20 14.17
CA GLU A 103 16.35 -1.82 14.96
C GLU A 103 14.97 -1.54 14.35
N ALA A 104 14.70 -0.28 13.98
CA ALA A 104 13.48 0.09 13.26
C ALA A 104 13.29 -0.74 11.97
N LEU A 105 14.37 -0.97 11.20
CA LEU A 105 14.29 -1.79 10.00
C LEU A 105 14.00 -3.27 10.31
N LYS A 106 14.56 -3.83 11.39
CA LYS A 106 14.24 -5.20 11.82
C LYS A 106 12.76 -5.32 12.22
N ASP A 107 12.24 -4.35 12.96
CA ASP A 107 10.83 -4.34 13.36
C ASP A 107 9.91 -4.29 12.14
N ILE A 108 10.23 -3.45 11.15
CA ILE A 108 9.52 -3.42 9.85
C ILE A 108 9.59 -4.79 9.16
N TYR A 109 10.74 -5.47 9.16
CA TYR A 109 10.84 -6.81 8.59
C TYR A 109 10.07 -7.87 9.37
N LEU A 110 9.94 -7.74 10.70
CA LEU A 110 9.08 -8.61 11.49
C LEU A 110 7.61 -8.41 11.12
N ILE A 111 7.17 -7.18 10.89
CA ILE A 111 5.80 -6.87 10.40
C ILE A 111 5.57 -7.50 9.03
N VAL A 112 6.49 -7.29 8.08
CA VAL A 112 6.39 -7.90 6.75
C VAL A 112 6.31 -9.43 6.86
N LYS A 113 7.14 -10.04 7.69
CA LYS A 113 7.20 -11.50 7.83
C LYS A 113 5.96 -12.09 8.51
N ASN A 114 5.57 -11.51 9.65
CA ASN A 114 4.61 -12.12 10.56
C ASN A 114 3.17 -11.67 10.31
N ASP A 115 2.97 -10.51 9.69
CA ASP A 115 1.64 -9.96 9.43
C ASP A 115 1.32 -9.99 7.93
N VAL A 116 2.16 -9.35 7.10
CA VAL A 116 1.90 -9.23 5.65
C VAL A 116 2.06 -10.60 4.94
N LEU A 117 3.23 -11.22 5.02
CA LEU A 117 3.47 -12.49 4.30
C LEU A 117 2.76 -13.70 4.93
N ALA A 118 2.30 -13.58 6.17
CA ALA A 118 1.50 -14.62 6.83
C ALA A 118 0.02 -14.58 6.42
N THR A 119 -0.47 -13.43 5.97
CA THR A 119 -1.90 -13.19 5.71
C THR A 119 -2.22 -12.96 4.23
N PHE A 120 -1.28 -12.42 3.47
CA PHE A 120 -1.47 -12.01 2.08
C PHE A 120 -0.77 -12.98 1.13
N GLU A 121 -1.47 -13.38 0.07
CA GLU A 121 -0.86 -14.09 -1.06
C GLU A 121 0.01 -13.11 -1.89
N VAL A 122 1.16 -13.57 -2.37
CA VAL A 122 2.02 -12.75 -3.24
C VAL A 122 1.68 -13.05 -4.69
N VAL A 123 1.19 -12.04 -5.41
CA VAL A 123 0.95 -12.14 -6.85
C VAL A 123 2.24 -11.81 -7.59
N GLU A 124 2.60 -12.69 -8.53
CA GLU A 124 3.77 -12.53 -9.37
C GLU A 124 3.35 -12.10 -10.77
N ARG A 125 4.07 -11.12 -11.31
CA ARG A 125 3.91 -10.70 -12.71
C ARG A 125 5.25 -10.32 -13.31
N SER A 126 5.57 -10.94 -14.44
CA SER A 126 6.71 -10.53 -15.25
C SER A 126 6.28 -9.44 -16.23
N PHE A 127 7.11 -8.41 -16.38
CA PHE A 127 6.88 -7.32 -17.32
C PHE A 127 7.83 -7.48 -18.51
N SER A 128 7.27 -7.61 -19.71
CA SER A 128 8.08 -7.64 -20.92
C SER A 128 8.61 -6.23 -21.25
N LYS A 129 9.65 -6.15 -22.11
CA LYS A 129 10.09 -4.85 -22.64
C LYS A 129 8.94 -4.08 -23.31
N SER A 130 8.01 -4.79 -23.96
CA SER A 130 6.85 -4.17 -24.58
C SER A 130 5.92 -3.56 -23.54
N ASP A 131 5.69 -4.24 -22.40
CA ASP A 131 4.88 -3.70 -21.30
C ASP A 131 5.50 -2.42 -20.75
N LEU A 132 6.81 -2.44 -20.48
CA LEU A 132 7.52 -1.28 -19.96
C LEU A 132 7.44 -0.10 -20.94
N LEU A 133 7.62 -0.34 -22.25
CA LEU A 133 7.48 0.70 -23.27
C LEU A 133 6.07 1.28 -23.33
N MET A 134 5.03 0.43 -23.19
CA MET A 134 3.64 0.91 -23.13
C MET A 134 3.37 1.76 -21.89
N MET A 135 4.08 1.52 -20.77
CA MET A 135 3.96 2.31 -19.54
C MET A 135 4.75 3.64 -19.61
N CYS A 136 5.73 3.76 -20.51
CA CYS A 136 6.55 4.96 -20.71
C CYS A 136 5.80 6.10 -21.45
N HIS A 137 4.69 6.55 -20.89
CA HIS A 137 4.01 7.77 -21.31
C HIS A 137 3.56 8.58 -20.09
N VAL A 138 3.34 9.88 -20.27
CA VAL A 138 2.92 10.77 -19.19
C VAL A 138 1.39 10.77 -19.11
N ASP A 139 0.85 10.44 -17.95
CA ASP A 139 -0.56 10.57 -17.59
C ASP A 139 -0.68 10.85 -16.08
N SER A 140 -1.85 10.63 -15.47
CA SER A 140 -2.06 10.85 -14.05
C SER A 140 -1.46 9.77 -13.15
N LEU A 141 -1.13 8.58 -13.67
CA LEU A 141 -0.59 7.47 -12.90
C LEU A 141 0.93 7.49 -12.96
N ASP A 142 1.58 7.19 -11.84
CA ASP A 142 3.01 6.96 -11.87
C ASP A 142 3.36 5.61 -12.52
N PHE A 143 4.65 5.34 -12.70
CA PHE A 143 5.08 4.13 -13.39
C PHE A 143 4.71 2.84 -12.62
N LEU A 144 4.75 2.88 -11.29
CA LEU A 144 4.39 1.73 -10.45
C LEU A 144 2.88 1.56 -10.39
N ASP A 145 2.13 2.65 -10.38
CA ASP A 145 0.67 2.60 -10.44
C ASP A 145 0.17 1.93 -11.72
N LYS A 146 0.83 2.19 -12.86
CA LYS A 146 0.55 1.50 -14.12
C LYS A 146 0.83 0.00 -14.04
N ALA A 147 1.85 -0.39 -13.29
CA ALA A 147 2.17 -1.79 -13.04
C ALA A 147 1.06 -2.46 -12.23
N ILE A 148 0.60 -1.81 -11.15
CA ILE A 148 -0.52 -2.25 -10.29
C ILE A 148 -1.81 -2.37 -11.09
N VAL A 149 -2.18 -1.34 -11.87
CA VAL A 149 -3.38 -1.38 -12.73
C VAL A 149 -3.35 -2.63 -13.59
N LYS A 150 -2.24 -2.88 -14.27
CA LYS A 150 -2.18 -3.99 -15.20
C LYS A 150 -2.07 -5.37 -14.50
N ILE A 151 -1.55 -5.45 -13.27
CA ILE A 151 -1.68 -6.65 -12.42
C ILE A 151 -3.16 -6.92 -12.13
N CYS A 152 -3.91 -5.89 -11.70
CA CYS A 152 -5.33 -6.02 -11.38
C CYS A 152 -6.18 -6.38 -12.60
N GLU A 153 -5.91 -5.78 -13.76
CA GLU A 153 -6.62 -6.09 -15.02
C GLU A 153 -6.44 -7.54 -15.45
N GLU A 154 -5.20 -8.06 -15.41
CA GLU A 154 -4.89 -9.41 -15.89
C GLU A 154 -5.41 -10.52 -14.96
N ASN A 155 -5.65 -10.22 -13.68
CA ASN A 155 -6.00 -11.18 -12.65
C ASN A 155 -7.42 -10.99 -12.08
N ASP A 156 -8.25 -10.10 -12.66
CA ASP A 156 -9.60 -9.77 -12.19
C ASP A 156 -9.63 -9.38 -10.69
N LEU A 157 -8.68 -8.53 -10.29
CA LEU A 157 -8.52 -8.10 -8.89
C LEU A 157 -9.24 -6.78 -8.63
N ILE A 158 -9.71 -6.62 -7.39
CA ILE A 158 -10.20 -5.34 -6.88
C ILE A 158 -9.05 -4.63 -6.18
N LEU A 159 -8.70 -3.42 -6.61
CA LEU A 159 -7.67 -2.61 -5.96
C LEU A 159 -8.25 -1.91 -4.73
N LEU A 160 -7.67 -2.18 -3.56
CA LEU A 160 -7.92 -1.44 -2.32
C LEU A 160 -6.85 -0.36 -2.15
N THR A 161 -7.22 0.90 -2.38
CA THR A 161 -6.32 2.06 -2.39
C THR A 161 -6.95 3.29 -1.74
N ASN A 162 -6.11 4.18 -1.23
CA ASN A 162 -6.49 5.54 -0.82
C ASN A 162 -6.04 6.63 -1.81
N ASP A 163 -5.35 6.26 -2.89
CA ASP A 163 -4.75 7.19 -3.85
C ASP A 163 -5.74 7.60 -4.94
N LYS A 164 -5.88 8.91 -5.11
CA LYS A 164 -6.85 9.52 -6.04
C LYS A 164 -6.45 9.36 -7.49
N ASP A 165 -5.18 9.09 -7.77
CA ASP A 165 -4.67 9.00 -9.13
C ASP A 165 -5.29 7.80 -9.88
N TYR A 166 -5.71 6.75 -9.16
CA TYR A 166 -6.45 5.61 -9.70
C TYR A 166 -7.90 5.90 -10.09
N LYS A 167 -8.47 7.07 -9.76
CA LYS A 167 -9.91 7.35 -9.95
C LYS A 167 -10.43 7.00 -11.35
N HIS A 168 -9.63 7.25 -12.38
CA HIS A 168 -10.00 7.07 -13.79
C HIS A 168 -9.53 5.75 -14.41
N SER A 169 -8.90 4.85 -13.64
CA SER A 169 -8.46 3.55 -14.14
C SER A 169 -9.66 2.66 -14.51
N GLN A 170 -9.43 1.67 -15.38
CA GLN A 170 -10.48 0.77 -15.85
C GLN A 170 -10.56 -0.54 -15.04
N ILE A 171 -10.05 -0.52 -13.80
CA ILE A 171 -10.13 -1.63 -12.84
C ILE A 171 -11.12 -1.36 -11.73
N ASP A 172 -11.62 -2.41 -11.10
CA ASP A 172 -12.47 -2.30 -9.92
C ASP A 172 -11.67 -1.74 -8.74
N ILE A 173 -12.22 -0.73 -8.06
CA ILE A 173 -11.57 -0.06 -6.93
C ILE A 173 -12.46 -0.10 -5.70
N LEU A 174 -11.87 -0.35 -4.54
CA LEU A 174 -12.44 -0.15 -3.23
C LEU A 174 -11.64 0.92 -2.48
N SER A 175 -12.33 1.92 -1.90
CA SER A 175 -11.65 2.98 -1.15
C SER A 175 -12.53 3.57 -0.05
N CYS A 176 -11.90 3.99 1.06
CA CYS A 176 -12.53 4.86 2.05
C CYS A 176 -12.53 6.35 1.62
N ASN A 177 -11.75 6.71 0.59
CA ASN A 177 -11.60 8.08 0.12
C ASN A 177 -12.74 8.47 -0.84
N ARG A 178 -13.63 9.36 -0.37
CA ARG A 178 -14.80 9.84 -1.12
C ARG A 178 -14.48 10.60 -2.42
N ALA A 179 -13.23 11.00 -2.63
CA ALA A 179 -12.82 11.59 -3.90
C ALA A 179 -12.72 10.55 -5.03
N ILE A 180 -12.63 9.27 -4.65
CA ILE A 180 -12.45 8.10 -5.53
C ILE A 180 -13.78 7.37 -5.73
N CYS A 181 -14.45 7.01 -4.63
CA CYS A 181 -15.67 6.18 -4.58
C CYS A 181 -16.83 6.82 -3.81
#